data_AF-A0A4Y8S5X1-F1
#
_entry.id   AF-A0A4Y8S5X1-F1
#
_cell.length_a   1.000
_cell.length_b   1.000
_cell.length_c   1.000
_cell.angle_alpha   90.00
_cell.angle_beta   90.00
_cell.angle_gamma   90.00
#
_symmetry.space_group_name_H-M   'P 1'
#
loop_
_entity.id
_entity.type
_entity.pdbx_description
1 polymer ?
#
loop_
_entity_poly.entity_id
_entity_poly.type
_entity_poly.pdbx_seq_one_letter_code
_entity_poly.pdbx_strand_id
1 'polypeptide(L)'
;MTIDIQPQPYSPANAPNIYQLTSANPNIINFDVKVLDAVSGNLIANQKYQTLPNLSGGTAFDLSSILSNLTAYQLNVSNNIVESVPNILKAYKLNITENIISGNTITTGATLTSDTYKVWNGSLSKIDYNHYNYNDFVMQAATGATSALFLTDKPNYSKLHYYSTELLYLLNKDVSGYTVTLKLYDKSNHYIGLYSTSASTYSEAIRINVSPMALAEHFNIDFRPVKYFTVQVADLAGNPKTKLRFYQYEQLRCTDEPVIFVFANSKGGFDSCFFLNPKESVSVTRNTIERYPYSFNSAGDFSNISNNIYNKEKETIGIDSHSTYTVISQPLNDVDSRYLRQLYTSPEVYVKLNDGTYLPVTISNNTYEVGRIRYSNGLVRQTLQFTAEPGLQLINVVPELTFSPPNIPYVVVDSYCYPETDFPTFGYVEPGADGDAIIEDGI
;
A
#
# COMPACT_ATOMS: atom_id res chain seq x y z
N MET A 1 17.39 -29.23 24.54
CA MET A 1 16.77 -28.58 23.38
C MET A 1 17.37 -27.20 23.20
N THR A 2 17.76 -26.85 21.99
CA THR A 2 18.22 -25.50 21.61
C THR A 2 17.58 -25.09 20.29
N ILE A 3 17.38 -23.78 20.10
CA ILE A 3 17.04 -23.18 18.80
C ILE A 3 18.36 -22.72 18.18
N ASP A 4 18.78 -23.36 17.11
CA ASP A 4 20.08 -23.10 16.48
C ASP A 4 19.98 -22.06 15.36
N ILE A 5 18.85 -22.05 14.64
CA ILE A 5 18.50 -21.02 13.66
C ILE A 5 17.11 -20.50 13.98
N GLN A 6 16.96 -19.18 13.87
CA GLN A 6 15.72 -18.45 14.06
C GLN A 6 15.69 -17.23 13.14
N PRO A 7 14.51 -16.71 12.77
CA PRO A 7 14.40 -15.46 12.04
C PRO A 7 14.90 -14.28 12.86
N GLN A 8 15.10 -13.15 12.18
CA GLN A 8 15.41 -11.89 12.86
C GLN A 8 14.19 -11.42 13.69
N PRO A 9 14.37 -10.55 14.71
CA PRO A 9 13.29 -10.16 15.63
C PRO A 9 12.06 -9.54 14.95
N TYR A 10 12.26 -8.95 13.77
CA TYR A 10 11.19 -8.52 12.88
C TYR A 10 11.38 -9.25 11.55
N SER A 11 10.32 -9.77 10.95
CA SER A 11 10.36 -10.44 9.64
C SER A 11 9.07 -10.25 8.84
N PRO A 12 9.14 -10.19 7.51
CA PRO A 12 7.94 -10.21 6.67
C PRO A 12 7.27 -11.58 6.73
N ALA A 13 5.94 -11.60 6.90
CA ALA A 13 5.18 -12.83 7.10
C ALA A 13 5.16 -13.73 5.85
N ASN A 14 5.16 -13.15 4.65
CA ASN A 14 5.18 -13.90 3.38
C ASN A 14 6.61 -14.22 2.89
N ALA A 15 7.61 -14.11 3.77
CA ALA A 15 8.96 -14.59 3.53
C ALA A 15 9.25 -15.83 4.42
N PRO A 16 10.29 -16.63 4.12
CA PRO A 16 10.62 -17.82 4.91
C PRO A 16 10.93 -17.47 6.38
N ASN A 17 10.09 -17.95 7.31
CA ASN A 17 10.25 -17.77 8.76
C ASN A 17 10.71 -19.11 9.36
N ILE A 18 11.96 -19.45 9.08
CA ILE A 18 12.53 -20.76 9.36
C ILE A 18 13.15 -20.80 10.76
N TYR A 19 12.81 -21.84 11.50
CA TYR A 19 13.44 -22.21 12.76
C TYR A 19 14.13 -23.56 12.62
N GLN A 20 15.21 -23.77 13.37
CA GLN A 20 15.93 -25.03 13.45
C GLN A 20 16.15 -25.40 14.91
N LEU A 21 15.79 -26.63 15.26
CA LEU A 21 15.88 -27.17 16.61
C LEU A 21 16.83 -28.35 16.66
N THR A 22 17.63 -28.41 17.72
CA THR A 22 18.34 -29.63 18.11
C THR A 22 17.96 -30.08 19.52
N SER A 23 17.98 -31.40 19.71
CA SER A 23 17.81 -32.04 21.01
C SER A 23 19.04 -32.85 21.33
N ALA A 24 19.46 -32.81 22.59
CA ALA A 24 20.48 -33.71 23.12
C ALA A 24 19.90 -35.06 23.57
N ASN A 25 18.57 -35.23 23.53
CA ASN A 25 17.91 -36.45 23.96
C ASN A 25 17.88 -37.46 22.80
N PRO A 26 18.54 -38.63 22.91
CA PRO A 26 18.57 -39.61 21.83
C PRO A 26 17.22 -40.31 21.58
N ASN A 27 16.27 -40.19 22.52
CA ASN A 27 14.95 -40.83 22.45
C ASN A 27 13.85 -39.88 21.97
N ILE A 28 14.20 -38.77 21.34
CA ILE A 28 13.23 -37.82 20.79
C ILE A 28 12.47 -38.41 19.60
N ILE A 29 11.16 -38.17 19.56
CA ILE A 29 10.27 -38.55 18.44
C ILE A 29 9.95 -37.33 17.59
N ASN A 30 9.47 -36.27 18.24
CA ASN A 30 9.06 -35.04 17.59
C ASN A 30 9.09 -33.85 18.57
N PHE A 31 8.98 -32.66 17.99
CA PHE A 31 8.71 -31.42 18.70
C PHE A 31 7.24 -31.02 18.52
N ASP A 32 6.55 -30.73 19.62
CA ASP A 32 5.24 -30.06 19.63
C ASP A 32 5.50 -28.55 19.72
N VAL A 33 5.26 -27.83 18.62
CA VAL A 33 5.53 -26.40 18.48
C VAL A 33 4.21 -25.65 18.51
N LYS A 34 4.01 -24.91 19.60
CA LYS A 34 2.88 -24.00 19.78
C LYS A 34 3.29 -22.59 19.43
N VAL A 35 2.63 -22.01 18.44
CA VAL A 35 2.71 -20.59 18.12
C VAL A 35 1.69 -19.88 19.01
N LEU A 36 2.17 -18.95 19.83
CA LEU A 36 1.35 -18.20 20.78
C LEU A 36 1.39 -16.72 20.41
N ASP A 37 0.25 -16.04 20.57
CA ASP A 37 0.23 -14.57 20.56
C ASP A 37 1.07 -14.06 21.74
N ALA A 38 2.01 -13.16 21.47
CA ALA A 38 3.00 -12.78 22.48
C ALA A 38 2.39 -11.99 23.65
N VAL A 39 1.30 -11.25 23.39
CA VAL A 39 0.66 -10.34 24.35
C VAL A 39 -0.37 -11.08 25.20
N SER A 40 -1.31 -11.75 24.55
CA SER A 40 -2.41 -12.47 25.21
C SER A 40 -2.03 -13.88 25.67
N GLY A 41 -1.01 -14.49 25.08
CA GLY A 41 -0.63 -15.89 25.33
C GLY A 41 -1.58 -16.90 24.68
N ASN A 42 -2.56 -16.46 23.90
CA ASN A 42 -3.51 -17.33 23.22
C ASN A 42 -2.81 -18.23 22.20
N LEU A 43 -3.26 -19.48 22.12
CA LEU A 43 -2.78 -20.41 21.11
C LEU A 43 -3.26 -19.98 19.73
N ILE A 44 -2.31 -19.73 18.83
CA ILE A 44 -2.58 -19.43 17.42
C ILE A 44 -2.61 -20.72 16.61
N ALA A 45 -1.56 -21.53 16.74
CA ALA A 45 -1.40 -22.78 16.02
C ALA A 45 -0.59 -23.77 16.83
N ASN A 46 -0.85 -25.06 16.64
CA ASN A 46 -0.02 -26.13 17.17
C ASN A 46 0.37 -27.08 16.03
N GLN A 47 1.67 -27.33 15.87
CA GLN A 47 2.19 -28.24 14.86
C GLN A 47 3.20 -29.22 15.47
N LYS A 48 3.23 -30.43 14.93
CA LYS A 48 4.20 -31.46 15.33
C LYS A 48 5.21 -31.66 14.22
N TYR A 49 6.49 -31.51 14.55
CA TYR A 49 7.59 -31.71 13.61
C TYR A 49 8.39 -32.95 14.00
N GLN A 50 8.38 -33.95 13.11
CA GLN A 50 9.12 -35.18 13.30
C GLN A 50 10.61 -34.92 13.15
N THR A 51 11.41 -35.54 14.01
CA THR A 51 12.86 -35.51 13.86
C THR A 51 13.27 -36.56 12.83
N LEU A 52 14.01 -36.17 11.80
CA LEU A 52 14.57 -37.15 10.87
C LEU A 52 15.71 -37.91 11.56
N PRO A 53 15.73 -39.25 11.53
CA PRO A 53 16.85 -40.00 12.04
C PRO A 53 18.11 -39.63 11.23
N ASN A 54 19.18 -39.23 11.93
CA ASN A 54 20.51 -38.89 11.39
C ASN A 54 20.73 -37.51 10.73
N LEU A 55 19.88 -36.51 10.96
CA LEU A 55 20.27 -35.13 10.59
C LEU A 55 21.24 -34.54 11.63
N SER A 56 22.51 -34.41 11.25
CA SER A 56 23.52 -33.68 12.02
C SER A 56 23.14 -32.21 12.29
N GLY A 57 22.21 -31.66 11.49
CA GLY A 57 21.68 -30.30 11.65
C GLY A 57 20.44 -30.18 12.54
N GLY A 58 19.76 -31.25 12.95
CA GLY A 58 18.48 -31.12 13.67
C GLY A 58 17.26 -30.89 12.76
N THR A 59 16.14 -30.47 13.35
CA THR A 59 14.82 -30.38 12.70
C THR A 59 14.47 -28.95 12.35
N ALA A 60 14.26 -28.66 11.07
CA ALA A 60 13.87 -27.34 10.59
C ALA A 60 12.38 -27.30 10.21
N PHE A 61 11.75 -26.15 10.43
CA PHE A 61 10.37 -25.88 10.02
C PHE A 61 10.17 -24.41 9.66
N ASP A 62 9.20 -24.14 8.79
CA ASP A 62 8.83 -22.79 8.34
C ASP A 62 7.43 -22.45 8.85
N LEU A 63 7.31 -21.28 9.50
CA LEU A 63 6.05 -20.76 10.03
C LEU A 63 5.38 -19.72 9.12
N SER A 64 5.97 -19.41 7.96
CA SER A 64 5.49 -18.36 7.03
C SER A 64 4.00 -18.44 6.73
N SER A 65 3.46 -19.63 6.42
CA SER A 65 2.04 -19.84 6.11
C SER A 65 1.09 -19.65 7.29
N ILE A 66 1.55 -19.89 8.52
CA ILE A 66 0.77 -19.61 9.73
C ILE A 66 0.77 -18.11 9.99
N LEU A 67 1.96 -17.50 9.90
CA LEU A 67 2.20 -16.10 10.24
C LEU A 67 1.54 -15.15 9.24
N SER A 68 1.50 -15.49 7.95
CA SER A 68 0.82 -14.70 6.91
C SER A 68 -0.68 -14.57 7.16
N ASN A 69 -1.32 -15.60 7.74
CA ASN A 69 -2.74 -15.57 8.10
C ASN A 69 -3.05 -14.70 9.34
N LEU A 70 -2.03 -14.27 10.09
CA LEU A 70 -2.20 -13.40 11.26
C LEU A 70 -2.09 -11.92 10.92
N THR A 71 -1.29 -11.62 9.90
CA THR A 71 -1.02 -10.25 9.48
C THR A 71 -2.04 -9.80 8.46
N ALA A 72 -2.48 -8.55 8.55
CA ALA A 72 -3.37 -7.92 7.59
C ALA A 72 -2.81 -6.57 7.16
N TYR A 73 -3.23 -6.10 5.99
CA TYR A 73 -3.02 -4.71 5.60
C TYR A 73 -3.95 -3.80 6.41
N GLN A 74 -3.50 -2.58 6.71
CA GLN A 74 -4.34 -1.57 7.38
C GLN A 74 -4.27 -0.26 6.61
N LEU A 75 -5.30 -0.01 5.80
CA LEU A 75 -5.51 1.28 5.16
C LEU A 75 -6.17 2.21 6.17
N ASN A 76 -5.48 3.30 6.53
CA ASN A 76 -6.03 4.37 7.34
C ASN A 76 -5.77 5.68 6.62
N VAL A 77 -6.85 6.34 6.19
CA VAL A 77 -6.86 7.50 5.28
C VAL A 77 -7.23 8.80 5.97
N SER A 78 -7.16 8.85 7.30
CA SER A 78 -7.42 10.09 8.03
C SER A 78 -6.43 11.20 7.64
N ASN A 79 -6.86 12.45 7.76
CA ASN A 79 -6.01 13.64 7.50
C ASN A 79 -4.97 13.91 8.60
N ASN A 80 -4.92 13.11 9.68
CA ASN A 80 -3.88 13.25 10.68
C ASN A 80 -2.52 12.93 10.05
N ILE A 81 -1.51 13.77 10.28
CA ILE A 81 -0.18 13.58 9.70
C ILE A 81 0.50 12.33 10.24
N VAL A 82 0.29 11.98 11.51
CA VAL A 82 0.91 10.83 12.16
C VAL A 82 -0.15 10.04 12.90
N GLU A 83 -0.20 8.72 12.66
CA GLU A 83 -1.11 7.83 13.37
C GLU A 83 -0.49 6.46 13.67
N SER A 84 -0.95 5.85 14.77
CA SER A 84 -0.65 4.46 15.10
C SER A 84 -1.46 3.51 14.23
N VAL A 85 -0.82 2.48 13.69
CA VAL A 85 -1.43 1.42 12.88
C VAL A 85 -1.08 0.05 13.46
N PRO A 86 -1.56 -0.28 14.67
CA PRO A 86 -1.09 -1.44 15.43
C PRO A 86 -1.47 -2.78 14.77
N ASN A 87 -2.38 -2.80 13.80
CA ASN A 87 -2.80 -4.06 13.17
C ASN A 87 -1.84 -4.55 12.09
N ILE A 88 -0.94 -3.72 11.57
CA ILE A 88 0.03 -4.15 10.54
C ILE A 88 1.11 -5.07 11.10
N LEU A 89 1.39 -4.97 12.40
CA LEU A 89 2.46 -5.69 13.09
C LEU A 89 1.86 -6.62 14.14
N LYS A 90 2.23 -7.89 14.10
CA LYS A 90 1.79 -8.92 15.06
C LYS A 90 2.97 -9.51 15.78
N ALA A 91 2.84 -9.66 17.09
CA ALA A 91 3.88 -10.25 17.94
C ALA A 91 3.52 -11.70 18.29
N TYR A 92 4.49 -12.60 18.17
CA TYR A 92 4.31 -14.02 18.51
C TYR A 92 5.53 -14.56 19.28
N LYS A 93 5.33 -15.68 19.96
CA LYS A 93 6.39 -16.47 20.58
C LYS A 93 6.10 -17.95 20.40
N LEU A 94 7.13 -18.77 20.50
CA LEU A 94 7.02 -20.22 20.39
C LEU A 94 7.11 -20.84 21.78
N ASN A 95 6.25 -21.82 22.04
CA ASN A 95 6.40 -22.75 23.14
C ASN A 95 6.60 -24.15 22.54
N ILE A 96 7.80 -24.68 22.71
CA ILE A 96 8.29 -25.88 22.06
C ILE A 96 8.48 -26.95 23.12
N THR A 97 7.88 -28.11 22.90
CA THR A 97 7.94 -29.24 23.84
C THR A 97 8.47 -30.48 23.13
N GLU A 98 9.47 -31.15 23.70
CA GLU A 98 9.93 -32.45 23.19
C GLU A 98 8.93 -33.55 23.57
N ASN A 99 8.61 -34.43 22.63
CA ASN A 99 7.97 -35.70 22.92
C ASN A 99 9.01 -36.82 22.80
N ILE A 100 9.26 -37.50 23.91
CA ILE A 100 10.35 -38.49 24.03
C ILE A 100 9.79 -39.88 24.40
N ILE A 101 10.49 -40.92 23.98
CA ILE A 101 10.21 -42.29 24.41
C ILE A 101 10.88 -42.52 25.77
N SER A 102 10.07 -42.88 26.78
CA SER A 102 10.54 -43.35 28.08
C SER A 102 9.87 -44.68 28.40
N GLY A 103 10.63 -45.77 28.29
CA GLY A 103 10.08 -47.13 28.32
C GLY A 103 9.13 -47.37 27.15
N ASN A 104 7.89 -47.79 27.44
CA ASN A 104 6.84 -48.04 26.43
C ASN A 104 5.84 -46.88 26.29
N THR A 105 6.15 -45.71 26.86
CA THR A 105 5.25 -44.54 26.86
C THR A 105 5.90 -43.31 26.24
N ILE A 106 5.09 -42.51 25.57
CA ILE A 106 5.50 -41.18 25.11
C ILE A 106 5.29 -40.22 26.28
N THR A 107 6.37 -39.54 26.68
CA THR A 107 6.36 -38.58 27.78
C THR A 107 6.85 -37.22 27.29
N THR A 108 6.45 -36.18 28.00
CA THR A 108 6.94 -34.81 27.76
C THR A 108 8.38 -34.69 28.23
N GLY A 109 9.27 -34.31 27.33
CA GLY A 109 10.66 -34.00 27.59
C GLY A 109 10.86 -32.52 27.95
N ALA A 110 11.97 -31.94 27.49
CA ALA A 110 12.25 -30.53 27.76
C ALA A 110 11.23 -29.60 27.09
N THR A 111 10.96 -28.47 27.73
CA THR A 111 10.16 -27.37 27.15
C THR A 111 11.02 -26.13 27.03
N LEU A 112 10.94 -25.44 25.90
CA LEU A 112 11.63 -24.18 25.62
C LEU A 112 10.62 -23.15 25.15
N THR A 113 10.70 -21.94 25.69
CA THR A 113 9.95 -20.79 25.18
C THR A 113 10.92 -19.87 24.47
N SER A 114 10.58 -19.44 23.25
CA SER A 114 11.39 -18.48 22.50
C SER A 114 11.19 -17.06 23.00
N ASP A 115 12.05 -16.15 22.54
CA ASP A 115 11.81 -14.72 22.63
C ASP A 115 10.55 -14.30 21.84
N THR A 116 10.17 -13.03 21.99
CA THR A 116 9.10 -12.41 21.20
C THR A 116 9.64 -11.97 19.85
N TYR A 117 8.98 -12.44 18.79
CA TYR A 117 9.21 -12.07 17.41
C TYR A 117 8.04 -11.26 16.88
N LYS A 118 8.28 -10.47 15.85
CA LYS A 118 7.25 -9.64 15.22
C LYS A 118 7.21 -9.85 13.73
N VAL A 119 6.00 -9.91 13.18
CA VAL A 119 5.76 -10.09 11.75
C VAL A 119 4.79 -9.06 11.23
N TRP A 120 5.00 -8.64 9.99
CA TRP A 120 4.08 -7.77 9.27
C TRP A 120 3.79 -8.34 7.88
N ASN A 121 2.74 -7.84 7.22
CA ASN A 121 2.28 -8.38 5.94
C ASN A 121 3.16 -7.96 4.74
N GLY A 122 4.46 -8.25 4.77
CA GLY A 122 5.39 -8.04 3.65
C GLY A 122 5.63 -9.31 2.85
N SER A 123 5.94 -9.16 1.55
CA SER A 123 6.30 -10.22 0.61
C SER A 123 7.57 -9.82 -0.16
N LEU A 124 8.72 -10.03 0.48
CA LEU A 124 10.02 -9.79 -0.15
C LEU A 124 10.30 -10.86 -1.21
N SER A 125 10.88 -10.45 -2.34
CA SER A 125 11.34 -11.41 -3.35
C SER A 125 12.44 -12.30 -2.77
N LYS A 126 12.64 -13.50 -3.34
CA LYS A 126 13.71 -14.41 -2.90
C LYS A 126 15.09 -13.77 -2.93
N ILE A 127 15.32 -12.87 -3.90
CA ILE A 127 16.58 -12.15 -4.05
C ILE A 127 16.72 -11.11 -2.93
N ASP A 128 15.69 -10.30 -2.71
CA ASP A 128 15.71 -9.27 -1.65
C ASP A 128 15.82 -9.89 -0.27
N TYR A 129 15.15 -11.03 -0.04
CA TYR A 129 15.17 -11.72 1.24
C TYR A 129 16.55 -12.26 1.61
N ASN A 130 17.37 -12.66 0.63
CA ASN A 130 18.73 -13.11 0.89
C ASN A 130 19.64 -12.00 1.46
N HIS A 131 19.27 -10.74 1.26
CA HIS A 131 19.97 -9.56 1.77
C HIS A 131 19.16 -8.85 2.87
N TYR A 132 18.14 -9.52 3.42
CA TYR A 132 17.24 -8.93 4.39
C TYR A 132 17.94 -8.65 5.73
N ASN A 133 17.83 -7.40 6.17
CA ASN A 133 18.17 -6.98 7.51
C ASN A 133 17.02 -6.16 8.09
N TYR A 134 16.48 -6.59 9.22
CA TYR A 134 15.37 -5.92 9.89
C TYR A 134 15.73 -4.48 10.31
N ASN A 135 17.02 -4.20 10.56
CA ASN A 135 17.49 -2.87 10.87
C ASN A 135 17.25 -1.87 9.73
N ASP A 136 17.10 -2.35 8.50
CA ASP A 136 16.79 -1.52 7.34
C ASP A 136 15.31 -1.10 7.29
N PHE A 137 14.42 -1.73 8.08
CA PHE A 137 12.97 -1.47 8.04
C PHE A 137 12.39 -1.00 9.37
N VAL A 138 13.16 -1.11 10.45
CA VAL A 138 12.70 -0.81 11.82
C VAL A 138 13.52 0.33 12.41
N MET A 139 12.84 1.41 12.77
CA MET A 139 13.45 2.53 13.49
C MET A 139 13.92 2.10 14.88
N GLN A 140 15.11 2.59 15.27
CA GLN A 140 15.75 2.22 16.52
C GLN A 140 16.28 3.43 17.30
N ALA A 141 16.23 3.35 18.63
CA ALA A 141 16.72 4.34 19.58
C ALA A 141 18.26 4.37 19.70
N ALA A 142 18.98 3.68 18.82
CA ALA A 142 20.44 3.71 18.76
C ALA A 142 20.95 5.16 18.78
N THR A 143 22.08 5.39 19.45
CA THR A 143 22.71 6.71 19.52
C THR A 143 23.13 7.15 18.10
N GLY A 144 22.63 8.31 17.67
CA GLY A 144 22.93 8.87 16.35
C GLY A 144 21.91 8.50 15.26
N ALA A 145 22.29 8.74 14.01
CA ALA A 145 21.39 8.58 12.87
C ALA A 145 21.19 7.09 12.51
N THR A 146 19.95 6.71 12.22
CA THR A 146 19.61 5.46 11.55
C THR A 146 18.97 5.77 10.19
N SER A 147 18.97 4.80 9.28
CA SER A 147 18.48 4.97 7.91
C SER A 147 17.40 3.96 7.57
N ALA A 148 16.41 3.80 8.46
CA ALA A 148 15.29 2.90 8.21
C ALA A 148 14.53 3.33 6.95
N LEU A 149 14.13 2.34 6.17
CA LEU A 149 13.31 2.47 4.99
C LEU A 149 11.85 2.50 5.39
N PHE A 150 11.08 3.33 4.68
CA PHE A 150 9.63 3.24 4.69
C PHE A 150 9.19 1.93 4.05
N LEU A 151 8.05 1.39 4.48
CA LEU A 151 7.44 0.19 3.88
C LEU A 151 6.77 0.55 2.55
N THR A 152 7.58 0.93 1.56
CA THR A 152 7.16 1.33 0.21
C THR A 152 8.19 0.89 -0.82
N ASP A 153 7.71 0.55 -2.01
CA ASP A 153 8.56 0.33 -3.18
C ASP A 153 8.49 1.49 -4.18
N LYS A 154 7.71 2.52 -3.84
CA LYS A 154 7.56 3.72 -4.65
C LYS A 154 8.92 4.39 -4.84
N PRO A 155 9.33 4.71 -6.08
CA PRO A 155 10.63 5.31 -6.36
C PRO A 155 10.86 6.57 -5.53
N ASN A 156 12.11 6.80 -5.14
CA ASN A 156 12.48 8.08 -4.56
C ASN A 156 12.39 9.11 -5.70
N TYR A 157 11.77 10.27 -5.45
CA TYR A 157 11.40 11.25 -6.48
C TYR A 157 10.14 10.86 -7.30
N SER A 158 9.06 10.53 -6.60
CA SER A 158 7.77 10.24 -7.23
C SER A 158 6.93 11.50 -7.41
N LYS A 159 6.13 11.51 -8.49
CA LYS A 159 5.19 12.59 -8.79
C LYS A 159 3.93 12.50 -7.93
N LEU A 160 3.53 13.63 -7.38
CA LEU A 160 2.28 13.82 -6.64
C LEU A 160 1.59 15.08 -7.16
N HIS A 161 0.27 15.11 -7.06
CA HIS A 161 -0.55 16.31 -7.25
C HIS A 161 -1.35 16.59 -5.98
N TYR A 162 -2.04 17.74 -5.93
CA TYR A 162 -2.71 18.23 -4.72
C TYR A 162 -3.61 17.18 -4.03
N TYR A 163 -4.44 16.48 -4.81
CA TYR A 163 -5.38 15.47 -4.30
C TYR A 163 -4.78 14.07 -4.10
N SER A 164 -3.53 13.83 -4.49
CA SER A 164 -2.87 12.52 -4.33
C SER A 164 -2.91 12.07 -2.87
N THR A 165 -3.10 10.76 -2.67
CA THR A 165 -3.04 10.14 -1.34
C THR A 165 -1.66 9.51 -1.17
N GLU A 166 -0.79 10.07 -0.33
CA GLU A 166 0.54 9.50 -0.09
C GLU A 166 0.70 9.14 1.39
N LEU A 167 0.84 7.85 1.66
CA LEU A 167 0.94 7.30 3.01
C LEU A 167 2.28 6.57 3.16
N LEU A 168 3.06 6.93 4.17
CA LEU A 168 4.33 6.32 4.49
C LEU A 168 4.22 5.48 5.76
N TYR A 169 4.54 4.20 5.66
CA TYR A 169 4.45 3.27 6.78
C TYR A 169 5.83 2.97 7.36
N LEU A 170 5.91 2.87 8.68
CA LEU A 170 7.14 2.64 9.44
C LEU A 170 6.93 1.66 10.58
N LEU A 171 7.97 0.88 10.87
CA LEU A 171 8.06 0.07 12.08
C LEU A 171 9.00 0.74 13.07
N ASN A 172 8.70 0.59 14.36
CA ASN A 172 9.43 1.22 15.44
C ASN A 172 9.67 0.23 16.57
N LYS A 173 10.94 0.03 16.93
CA LYS A 173 11.31 -0.88 18.00
C LYS A 173 11.25 -0.21 19.37
N ASP A 174 11.87 0.95 19.49
CA ASP A 174 12.17 1.57 20.79
C ASP A 174 12.33 3.10 20.74
N VAL A 175 12.00 3.76 19.63
CA VAL A 175 11.98 5.23 19.55
C VAL A 175 10.73 5.75 20.27
N SER A 176 10.90 6.29 21.47
CA SER A 176 9.81 6.74 22.34
C SER A 176 9.08 7.99 21.84
N GLY A 177 9.76 8.83 21.07
CA GLY A 177 9.18 10.00 20.41
C GLY A 177 9.99 10.41 19.20
N TYR A 178 9.31 11.03 18.24
CA TYR A 178 9.88 11.38 16.94
C TYR A 178 9.23 12.63 16.36
N THR A 179 9.94 13.26 15.43
CA THR A 179 9.51 14.43 14.69
C THR A 179 9.52 14.12 13.20
N VAL A 180 8.38 14.26 12.56
CA VAL A 180 8.27 14.23 11.10
C VAL A 180 8.59 15.62 10.59
N THR A 181 9.58 15.71 9.71
CA THR A 181 10.09 16.96 9.14
C THR A 181 9.79 17.03 7.66
N LEU A 182 9.20 18.14 7.22
CA LEU A 182 8.86 18.48 5.85
C LEU A 182 9.67 19.70 5.41
N LYS A 183 10.43 19.61 4.31
CA LYS A 183 11.08 20.77 3.68
C LYS A 183 10.51 21.01 2.30
N LEU A 184 10.13 22.25 2.01
CA LEU A 184 9.54 22.65 0.73
C LEU A 184 10.55 23.46 -0.10
N TYR A 185 10.54 23.24 -1.41
CA TYR A 185 11.41 23.91 -2.37
C TYR A 185 10.60 24.41 -3.57
N ASP A 186 10.98 25.58 -4.12
CA ASP A 186 10.34 26.18 -5.28
C ASP A 186 10.94 25.69 -6.62
N LYS A 187 10.44 26.24 -7.74
CA LYS A 187 10.90 25.90 -9.10
C LYS A 187 12.35 26.31 -9.39
N SER A 188 12.92 27.21 -8.59
CA SER A 188 14.31 27.66 -8.68
C SER A 188 15.21 26.93 -7.68
N ASN A 189 14.73 25.84 -7.07
CA ASN A 189 15.39 25.08 -6.02
C ASN A 189 15.68 25.90 -4.75
N HIS A 190 15.02 27.03 -4.55
CA HIS A 190 15.12 27.76 -3.28
C HIS A 190 14.27 27.07 -2.23
N TYR A 191 14.84 26.95 -1.04
CA TYR A 191 14.12 26.52 0.14
C TYR A 191 13.07 27.58 0.53
N ILE A 192 11.81 27.16 0.65
CA ILE A 192 10.67 28.06 0.92
C ILE A 192 9.96 27.76 2.25
N GLY A 193 10.29 26.66 2.93
CA GLY A 193 9.73 26.40 4.26
C GLY A 193 10.14 25.06 4.89
N LEU A 194 10.10 25.03 6.22
CA LEU A 194 10.30 23.85 7.07
C LEU A 194 9.10 23.75 7.99
N TYR A 195 8.47 22.59 7.97
CA TYR A 195 7.32 22.26 8.80
C TYR A 195 7.63 20.97 9.53
N SER A 196 7.11 20.84 10.75
CA SER A 196 7.33 19.63 11.52
C SER A 196 6.19 19.36 12.47
N THR A 197 5.91 18.08 12.70
CA THR A 197 5.00 17.62 13.74
C THR A 197 5.69 16.54 14.56
N SER A 198 5.49 16.57 15.87
CA SER A 198 6.13 15.64 16.80
C SER A 198 5.08 14.75 17.45
N ALA A 199 5.41 13.47 17.62
CA ALA A 199 4.63 12.53 18.39
C ALA A 199 5.49 12.00 19.55
N SER A 200 4.94 12.05 20.77
CA SER A 200 5.63 11.61 22.00
C SER A 200 5.13 10.27 22.54
N THR A 201 4.11 9.69 21.90
CA THR A 201 3.58 8.37 22.27
C THR A 201 4.24 7.30 21.43
N TYR A 202 4.91 6.38 22.11
CA TYR A 202 5.45 5.17 21.49
C TYR A 202 4.34 4.38 20.78
N SER A 203 4.60 4.04 19.52
CA SER A 203 3.83 3.05 18.78
C SER A 203 4.80 2.21 17.97
N GLU A 204 4.55 0.90 17.90
CA GLU A 204 5.40 -0.06 17.20
C GLU A 204 5.25 0.02 15.68
N ALA A 205 4.15 0.60 15.21
CA ALA A 205 3.80 0.71 13.81
C ALA A 205 3.06 2.02 13.55
N ILE A 206 3.58 2.82 12.62
CA ILE A 206 3.15 4.20 12.41
C ILE A 206 2.88 4.42 10.93
N ARG A 207 1.84 5.18 10.65
CA ARG A 207 1.54 5.73 9.32
C ARG A 207 1.75 7.25 9.36
N ILE A 208 2.43 7.77 8.36
CA ILE A 208 2.64 9.20 8.12
C ILE A 208 1.89 9.58 6.85
N ASN A 209 0.94 10.51 6.95
CA ASN A 209 0.25 11.07 5.79
C ASN A 209 1.05 12.25 5.25
N VAL A 210 1.57 12.09 4.03
CA VAL A 210 2.34 13.11 3.31
C VAL A 210 1.63 13.55 2.03
N SER A 211 0.32 13.28 1.95
CA SER A 211 -0.56 13.80 0.90
C SER A 211 -0.51 15.33 0.89
N PRO A 212 -0.31 15.99 -0.26
CA PRO A 212 -0.23 17.46 -0.30
C PRO A 212 -1.45 18.15 0.33
N MET A 213 -2.67 17.66 0.09
CA MET A 213 -3.88 18.17 0.72
C MET A 213 -3.84 18.09 2.26
N ALA A 214 -3.46 16.94 2.83
CA ALA A 214 -3.37 16.77 4.28
C ALA A 214 -2.28 17.66 4.90
N LEU A 215 -1.15 17.81 4.22
CA LEU A 215 -0.07 18.72 4.63
C LEU A 215 -0.51 20.18 4.56
N ALA A 216 -1.23 20.56 3.50
CA ALA A 216 -1.77 21.91 3.31
C ALA A 216 -2.76 22.28 4.43
N GLU A 217 -3.70 21.38 4.73
CA GLU A 217 -4.67 21.57 5.81
C GLU A 217 -4.02 21.65 7.19
N HIS A 218 -3.08 20.73 7.48
CA HIS A 218 -2.48 20.64 8.82
C HIS A 218 -1.53 21.80 9.13
N PHE A 219 -0.70 22.21 8.15
CA PHE A 219 0.32 23.24 8.35
C PHE A 219 -0.07 24.61 7.77
N ASN A 220 -1.26 24.73 7.17
CA ASN A 220 -1.71 25.92 6.45
C ASN A 220 -0.71 26.34 5.34
N ILE A 221 -0.31 25.39 4.50
CA ILE A 221 0.68 25.56 3.42
C ILE A 221 -0.02 25.83 2.09
N ASP A 222 0.48 26.82 1.34
CA ASP A 222 0.18 26.95 -0.08
C ASP A 222 1.16 26.10 -0.92
N PHE A 223 0.66 25.07 -1.59
CA PHE A 223 1.45 24.20 -2.46
C PHE A 223 1.70 24.77 -3.86
N ARG A 224 1.06 25.89 -4.25
CA ARG A 224 1.24 26.49 -5.58
C ARG A 224 2.70 26.85 -5.94
N PRO A 225 3.51 27.45 -5.04
CA PRO A 225 4.93 27.73 -5.34
C PRO A 225 5.83 26.50 -5.23
N VAL A 226 5.35 25.38 -4.66
CA VAL A 226 6.16 24.18 -4.41
C VAL A 226 6.45 23.44 -5.71
N LYS A 227 7.71 23.07 -5.95
CA LYS A 227 8.12 22.18 -7.05
C LYS A 227 8.40 20.77 -6.54
N TYR A 228 9.05 20.65 -5.39
CA TYR A 228 9.27 19.39 -4.71
C TYR A 228 9.37 19.60 -3.21
N PHE A 229 9.18 18.53 -2.46
CA PHE A 229 9.35 18.53 -1.02
C PHE A 229 10.01 17.25 -0.54
N THR A 230 10.59 17.32 0.65
CA THR A 230 11.24 16.18 1.28
C THR A 230 10.63 15.87 2.63
N VAL A 231 10.60 14.58 2.97
CA VAL A 231 10.08 14.07 4.25
C VAL A 231 11.11 13.17 4.91
N GLN A 232 11.33 13.39 6.20
CA GLN A 232 12.17 12.55 7.04
C GLN A 232 11.64 12.48 8.47
N VAL A 233 11.83 11.35 9.13
CA VAL A 233 11.57 11.19 10.55
C VAL A 233 12.88 11.26 11.31
N ALA A 234 12.91 12.06 12.36
CA ALA A 234 14.01 12.16 13.31
C ALA A 234 13.52 11.81 14.72
N ASP A 235 14.42 11.43 15.62
CA ASP A 235 14.09 11.37 17.06
C ASP A 235 13.88 12.78 17.64
N LEU A 236 13.46 12.88 18.91
CA LEU A 236 13.28 14.16 19.58
C LEU A 236 14.58 14.96 19.77
N ALA A 237 15.75 14.32 19.64
CA ALA A 237 17.05 14.99 19.65
C ALA A 237 17.47 15.49 18.26
N GLY A 238 16.63 15.28 17.23
CA GLY A 238 16.89 15.71 15.86
C GLY A 238 17.79 14.76 15.06
N ASN A 239 18.11 13.57 15.58
CA ASN A 239 18.87 12.59 14.81
C ASN A 239 17.94 11.91 13.79
N PRO A 240 18.27 11.92 12.49
CA PRO A 240 17.51 11.20 11.47
C PRO A 240 17.37 9.72 11.81
N LYS A 241 16.15 9.19 11.69
CA LYS A 241 15.87 7.76 11.89
C LYS A 241 15.46 7.04 10.61
N THR A 242 15.00 7.78 9.62
CA THR A 242 14.61 7.26 8.30
C THR A 242 15.45 7.85 7.18
N LYS A 243 15.49 7.16 6.04
CA LYS A 243 15.96 7.77 4.80
C LYS A 243 15.07 8.95 4.40
N LEU A 244 15.66 9.91 3.71
CA LEU A 244 14.95 11.06 3.17
C LEU A 244 14.11 10.62 1.96
N ARG A 245 12.83 11.00 1.93
CA ARG A 245 11.94 10.80 0.78
C ARG A 245 11.76 12.08 0.01
N PHE A 246 11.84 12.01 -1.31
CA PHE A 246 11.63 13.13 -2.21
C PHE A 246 10.34 12.94 -3.01
N TYR A 247 9.56 14.01 -3.11
CA TYR A 247 8.32 14.06 -3.88
C TYR A 247 8.33 15.25 -4.82
N GLN A 248 8.13 15.01 -6.10
CA GLN A 248 7.90 16.06 -7.09
C GLN A 248 6.43 16.44 -7.05
N TYR A 249 6.15 17.72 -6.79
CA TYR A 249 4.80 18.25 -6.87
C TYR A 249 4.52 18.72 -8.31
N GLU A 250 3.44 18.19 -8.90
CA GLU A 250 2.97 18.55 -10.22
C GLU A 250 1.54 19.08 -10.14
N GLN A 251 1.31 20.22 -10.78
CA GLN A 251 -0.04 20.74 -10.96
C GLN A 251 -0.63 20.14 -12.23
N LEU A 252 -1.81 19.55 -12.10
CA LEU A 252 -2.52 18.96 -13.22
C LEU A 252 -3.15 20.05 -14.10
N ARG A 253 -3.36 19.75 -15.38
CA ARG A 253 -4.09 20.64 -16.28
C ARG A 253 -5.58 20.57 -15.93
N CYS A 254 -6.31 21.64 -16.22
CA CYS A 254 -7.75 21.67 -15.92
C CYS A 254 -8.56 20.63 -16.73
N THR A 255 -8.00 20.13 -17.84
CA THR A 255 -8.58 19.07 -18.68
C THR A 255 -8.21 17.66 -18.24
N ASP A 256 -7.29 17.51 -17.28
CA ASP A 256 -6.89 16.20 -16.76
C ASP A 256 -7.81 15.82 -15.59
N GLU A 257 -8.47 14.68 -15.71
CA GLU A 257 -9.37 14.14 -14.68
C GLU A 257 -8.64 13.03 -13.89
N PRO A 258 -8.08 13.32 -12.70
CA PRO A 258 -7.30 12.35 -11.96
C PRO A 258 -8.16 11.32 -11.23
N VAL A 259 -7.73 10.06 -11.33
CA VAL A 259 -8.24 8.91 -10.58
C VAL A 259 -7.10 8.36 -9.74
N ILE A 260 -7.27 8.34 -8.43
CA ILE A 260 -6.22 7.94 -7.48
C ILE A 260 -6.46 6.51 -7.04
N PHE A 261 -5.42 5.69 -7.17
CA PHE A 261 -5.41 4.33 -6.67
C PHE A 261 -4.49 4.23 -5.46
N VAL A 262 -4.93 3.48 -4.45
CA VAL A 262 -4.14 3.12 -3.29
C VAL A 262 -4.12 1.60 -3.21
N PHE A 263 -2.93 1.00 -3.11
CA PHE A 263 -2.77 -0.44 -3.23
C PHE A 263 -1.72 -0.97 -2.26
N ALA A 264 -1.90 -2.22 -1.82
CA ALA A 264 -0.95 -2.90 -0.95
C ALA A 264 0.36 -3.20 -1.70
N ASN A 265 1.48 -2.77 -1.16
CA ASN A 265 2.82 -2.98 -1.75
C ASN A 265 3.52 -4.22 -1.19
N SER A 266 4.63 -4.62 -1.82
CA SER A 266 5.38 -5.82 -1.40
C SER A 266 6.09 -5.66 -0.05
N LYS A 267 6.27 -4.42 0.44
CA LYS A 267 6.89 -4.13 1.75
C LYS A 267 5.88 -4.14 2.90
N GLY A 268 4.59 -4.32 2.64
CA GLY A 268 3.55 -4.40 3.67
C GLY A 268 2.90 -3.07 4.07
N GLY A 269 3.16 -2.00 3.32
CA GLY A 269 2.43 -0.74 3.41
C GLY A 269 1.42 -0.56 2.28
N PHE A 270 0.78 0.60 2.24
CA PHE A 270 0.01 1.06 1.08
C PHE A 270 0.79 2.10 0.31
N ASP A 271 0.83 1.89 -1.00
CA ASP A 271 1.38 2.82 -1.97
C ASP A 271 0.24 3.45 -2.78
N SER A 272 0.54 4.52 -3.52
CA SER A 272 -0.43 5.16 -4.38
C SER A 272 0.11 5.58 -5.73
N CYS A 273 -0.79 5.67 -6.69
CA CYS A 273 -0.53 6.26 -7.99
C CYS A 273 -1.81 6.92 -8.51
N PHE A 274 -1.67 7.74 -9.55
CA PHE A 274 -2.82 8.34 -10.21
C PHE A 274 -2.78 8.05 -11.71
N PHE A 275 -3.98 7.90 -12.27
CA PHE A 275 -4.23 7.80 -13.69
C PHE A 275 -5.17 8.94 -14.10
N LEU A 276 -5.31 9.15 -15.40
CA LEU A 276 -6.05 10.26 -15.97
C LEU A 276 -7.19 9.77 -16.86
N ASN A 277 -8.22 10.61 -16.95
CA ASN A 277 -9.29 10.59 -17.96
C ASN A 277 -10.05 9.25 -17.98
N PRO A 278 -10.81 8.94 -16.91
CA PRO A 278 -11.58 7.72 -16.82
C PRO A 278 -12.65 7.64 -17.92
N LYS A 279 -12.82 6.44 -18.48
CA LYS A 279 -13.89 6.11 -19.42
C LYS A 279 -14.69 4.94 -18.89
N GLU A 280 -15.98 5.14 -18.65
CA GLU A 280 -16.90 4.09 -18.23
C GLU A 280 -17.48 3.36 -19.44
N SER A 281 -17.52 2.03 -19.37
CA SER A 281 -18.25 1.17 -20.29
C SER A 281 -19.18 0.26 -19.49
N VAL A 282 -20.49 0.43 -19.67
CA VAL A 282 -21.51 -0.34 -18.93
C VAL A 282 -21.93 -1.55 -19.74
N SER A 283 -21.75 -2.75 -19.19
CA SER A 283 -22.30 -3.99 -19.73
C SER A 283 -23.60 -4.32 -19.01
N VAL A 284 -24.70 -4.51 -19.76
CA VAL A 284 -26.02 -4.81 -19.20
C VAL A 284 -26.51 -6.16 -19.74
N THR A 285 -26.58 -7.14 -18.85
CA THR A 285 -27.14 -8.46 -19.14
C THR A 285 -28.59 -8.50 -18.67
N ARG A 286 -29.52 -8.71 -19.61
CA ARG A 286 -30.96 -8.85 -19.29
C ARG A 286 -31.36 -10.31 -19.33
N ASN A 287 -31.80 -10.84 -18.21
CA ASN A 287 -32.43 -12.15 -18.14
C ASN A 287 -33.90 -11.98 -18.54
N THR A 288 -34.28 -12.60 -19.65
CA THR A 288 -35.65 -12.53 -20.17
C THR A 288 -36.31 -13.90 -20.18
N ILE A 289 -37.58 -13.95 -19.79
CA ILE A 289 -38.49 -15.08 -19.99
C ILE A 289 -39.32 -14.80 -21.24
N GLU A 290 -39.45 -15.81 -22.08
CA GLU A 290 -40.40 -15.79 -23.19
C GLU A 290 -41.80 -16.11 -22.68
N ARG A 291 -42.76 -15.28 -23.03
CA ARG A 291 -44.17 -15.46 -22.71
C ARG A 291 -44.95 -15.70 -23.99
N TYR A 292 -45.99 -16.53 -23.89
CA TYR A 292 -46.88 -16.73 -25.02
C TYR A 292 -47.59 -15.41 -25.36
N PRO A 293 -47.52 -14.92 -26.62
CA PRO A 293 -48.02 -13.59 -26.99
C PRO A 293 -49.54 -13.45 -26.87
N TYR A 294 -50.30 -14.54 -26.87
CA TYR A 294 -51.75 -14.47 -26.84
C TYR A 294 -52.26 -14.58 -25.41
N SER A 295 -53.09 -13.62 -25.02
CA SER A 295 -53.82 -13.61 -23.76
C SER A 295 -55.27 -13.21 -24.00
N PHE A 296 -56.14 -13.51 -23.05
CA PHE A 296 -57.52 -13.05 -23.09
C PHE A 296 -57.56 -11.51 -23.03
N ASN A 297 -58.26 -10.89 -23.98
CA ASN A 297 -58.56 -9.46 -23.94
C ASN A 297 -59.80 -9.18 -23.06
N SER A 298 -60.18 -7.92 -22.90
CA SER A 298 -61.37 -7.51 -22.13
C SER A 298 -62.70 -7.99 -22.72
N ALA A 299 -62.71 -8.46 -23.97
CA ALA A 299 -63.87 -9.08 -24.64
C ALA A 299 -63.90 -10.61 -24.52
N GLY A 300 -62.87 -11.23 -23.91
CA GLY A 300 -62.75 -12.67 -23.75
C GLY A 300 -62.17 -13.41 -24.98
N ASP A 301 -61.64 -12.70 -25.97
CA ASP A 301 -60.99 -13.30 -27.14
C ASP A 301 -59.49 -13.50 -26.91
N PHE A 302 -58.94 -14.57 -27.47
CA PHE A 302 -57.50 -14.82 -27.51
C PHE A 302 -56.86 -13.89 -28.55
N SER A 303 -56.14 -12.87 -28.07
CA SER A 303 -55.58 -11.82 -28.91
C SER A 303 -54.13 -11.56 -28.52
N ASN A 304 -53.28 -11.26 -29.50
CA ASN A 304 -51.92 -10.75 -29.26
C ASN A 304 -51.90 -9.24 -29.01
N ILE A 305 -53.07 -8.59 -29.04
CA ILE A 305 -53.28 -7.17 -28.77
C ILE A 305 -54.31 -7.01 -27.64
N SER A 306 -54.00 -6.15 -26.68
CA SER A 306 -54.91 -5.74 -25.62
C SER A 306 -54.87 -4.21 -25.52
N ASN A 307 -56.03 -3.55 -25.59
CA ASN A 307 -56.14 -2.08 -25.60
C ASN A 307 -55.21 -1.38 -26.63
N ASN A 308 -55.15 -1.90 -27.86
CA ASN A 308 -54.26 -1.42 -28.95
C ASN A 308 -52.75 -1.50 -28.65
N ILE A 309 -52.34 -2.30 -27.66
CA ILE A 309 -50.93 -2.57 -27.35
C ILE A 309 -50.68 -4.06 -27.55
N TYR A 310 -49.63 -4.41 -28.30
CA TYR A 310 -49.21 -5.80 -28.44
C TYR A 310 -48.70 -6.35 -27.11
N ASN A 311 -49.10 -7.57 -26.80
CA ASN A 311 -48.65 -8.27 -25.61
C ASN A 311 -47.13 -8.52 -25.69
N LYS A 312 -46.46 -8.42 -24.55
CA LYS A 312 -45.00 -8.62 -24.46
C LYS A 312 -44.66 -10.09 -24.63
N GLU A 313 -43.97 -10.44 -25.72
CA GLU A 313 -43.41 -11.78 -25.95
C GLU A 313 -42.20 -12.09 -25.07
N LYS A 314 -41.51 -11.04 -24.62
CA LYS A 314 -40.36 -11.15 -23.71
C LYS A 314 -40.58 -10.26 -22.50
N GLU A 315 -40.46 -10.85 -21.32
CA GLU A 315 -40.49 -10.13 -20.05
C GLU A 315 -39.13 -10.25 -19.38
N THR A 316 -38.58 -9.11 -18.94
CA THR A 316 -37.30 -9.08 -18.24
C THR A 316 -37.54 -9.42 -16.77
N ILE A 317 -36.92 -10.51 -16.28
CA ILE A 317 -37.02 -10.97 -14.89
C ILE A 317 -35.86 -10.48 -14.02
N GLY A 318 -34.74 -10.13 -14.64
CA GLY A 318 -33.57 -9.62 -13.95
C GLY A 318 -32.70 -8.81 -14.89
N ILE A 319 -32.09 -7.76 -14.35
CA ILE A 319 -31.09 -6.96 -15.04
C ILE A 319 -29.86 -7.01 -14.15
N ASP A 320 -28.76 -7.47 -14.73
CA ASP A 320 -27.44 -7.44 -14.11
C ASP A 320 -26.57 -6.48 -14.91
N SER A 321 -25.89 -5.56 -14.23
CA SER A 321 -25.12 -4.50 -14.87
C SER A 321 -23.78 -4.33 -14.18
N HIS A 322 -22.71 -4.35 -14.96
CA HIS A 322 -21.34 -4.18 -14.50
C HIS A 322 -20.67 -3.07 -15.31
N SER A 323 -19.94 -2.17 -14.65
CA SER A 323 -19.16 -1.13 -15.31
C SER A 323 -17.68 -1.48 -15.31
N THR A 324 -17.07 -1.35 -16.48
CA THR A 324 -15.61 -1.39 -16.66
C THR A 324 -15.12 0.03 -16.87
N TYR A 325 -14.19 0.47 -16.05
CA TYR A 325 -13.55 1.78 -16.15
C TYR A 325 -12.17 1.62 -16.76
N THR A 326 -11.86 2.41 -17.78
CA THR A 326 -10.53 2.47 -18.42
C THR A 326 -9.88 3.81 -18.12
N VAL A 327 -8.67 3.79 -17.56
CA VAL A 327 -7.87 4.99 -17.23
C VAL A 327 -6.46 4.86 -17.84
N ILE A 328 -5.78 5.99 -18.04
CA ILE A 328 -4.47 6.03 -18.71
C ILE A 328 -3.44 6.74 -17.83
N SER A 329 -2.23 6.20 -17.71
CA SER A 329 -1.16 6.81 -16.94
C SER A 329 -0.60 8.06 -17.63
N GLN A 330 0.05 8.93 -16.85
CA GLN A 330 1.02 9.87 -17.41
C GLN A 330 2.19 9.14 -18.08
N PRO A 331 2.99 9.82 -18.92
CA PRO A 331 4.23 9.25 -19.45
C PRO A 331 5.12 8.73 -18.31
N LEU A 332 5.49 7.46 -18.38
CA LEU A 332 6.28 6.76 -17.36
C LEU A 332 7.74 6.69 -17.79
N ASN A 333 8.64 6.78 -16.81
CA ASN A 333 10.03 6.36 -17.00
C ASN A 333 10.20 4.86 -16.69
N ASP A 334 11.40 4.32 -16.96
CA ASP A 334 11.72 2.91 -16.76
C ASP A 334 11.54 2.45 -15.28
N VAL A 335 11.77 3.35 -14.33
CA VAL A 335 11.67 3.07 -12.89
C VAL A 335 10.20 3.05 -12.46
N ASP A 336 9.43 4.05 -12.87
CA ASP A 336 8.00 4.16 -12.63
C ASP A 336 7.24 3.00 -13.28
N SER A 337 7.62 2.58 -14.48
CA SER A 337 7.00 1.42 -15.13
C SER A 337 7.32 0.11 -14.40
N ARG A 338 8.52 -0.06 -13.82
CA ARG A 338 8.80 -1.23 -12.97
C ARG A 338 8.01 -1.20 -11.67
N TYR A 339 7.90 -0.02 -11.06
CA TYR A 339 7.13 0.18 -9.85
C TYR A 339 5.64 -0.10 -10.06
N LEU A 340 5.06 0.40 -11.15
CA LEU A 340 3.63 0.27 -11.42
C LEU A 340 3.19 -1.19 -11.60
N ARG A 341 4.10 -2.12 -11.91
CA ARG A 341 3.84 -3.56 -11.86
C ARG A 341 3.19 -3.99 -10.54
N GLN A 342 3.55 -3.36 -9.43
CA GLN A 342 3.03 -3.71 -8.12
C GLN A 342 1.53 -3.48 -7.98
N LEU A 343 0.99 -2.45 -8.63
CA LEU A 343 -0.46 -2.21 -8.68
C LEU A 343 -1.17 -3.42 -9.28
N TYR A 344 -0.69 -3.94 -10.40
CA TYR A 344 -1.29 -5.08 -11.11
C TYR A 344 -1.16 -6.41 -10.37
N THR A 345 -0.17 -6.55 -9.49
CA THR A 345 0.04 -7.77 -8.68
C THR A 345 -0.43 -7.62 -7.24
N SER A 346 -1.03 -6.48 -6.88
CA SER A 346 -1.41 -6.18 -5.51
C SER A 346 -2.63 -7.03 -5.09
N PRO A 347 -2.64 -7.59 -3.87
CA PRO A 347 -3.80 -8.32 -3.36
C PRO A 347 -4.97 -7.40 -3.00
N GLU A 348 -4.71 -6.12 -2.71
CA GLU A 348 -5.73 -5.15 -2.30
C GLU A 348 -5.51 -3.84 -3.05
N VAL A 349 -6.51 -3.43 -3.82
CA VAL A 349 -6.51 -2.18 -4.58
C VAL A 349 -7.78 -1.41 -4.28
N TYR A 350 -7.62 -0.13 -3.99
CA TYR A 350 -8.69 0.80 -3.72
C TYR A 350 -8.63 1.97 -4.70
N VAL A 351 -9.79 2.45 -5.12
CA VAL A 351 -9.93 3.71 -5.86
C VAL A 351 -10.53 4.77 -4.95
N LYS A 352 -9.98 5.98 -4.97
CA LYS A 352 -10.51 7.12 -4.22
C LYS A 352 -11.66 7.76 -4.99
N LEU A 353 -12.83 7.83 -4.36
CA LEU A 353 -14.02 8.50 -4.87
C LEU A 353 -13.96 10.00 -4.58
N ASN A 354 -14.78 10.79 -5.29
CA ASN A 354 -14.83 12.25 -5.17
C ASN A 354 -15.19 12.74 -3.75
N ASP A 355 -15.93 11.95 -2.97
CA ASP A 355 -16.27 12.26 -1.58
C ASP A 355 -15.13 11.97 -0.58
N GLY A 356 -13.98 11.49 -1.08
CA GLY A 356 -12.82 11.11 -0.27
C GLY A 356 -12.86 9.69 0.28
N THR A 357 -13.93 8.93 0.02
CA THR A 357 -14.01 7.52 0.41
C THR A 357 -13.21 6.62 -0.54
N TYR A 358 -12.93 5.39 -0.11
CA TYR A 358 -12.12 4.43 -0.86
C TYR A 358 -12.93 3.17 -1.14
N LEU A 359 -13.07 2.85 -2.42
CA LEU A 359 -13.81 1.67 -2.88
C LEU A 359 -12.81 0.57 -3.30
N PRO A 360 -12.90 -0.66 -2.76
CA PRO A 360 -12.08 -1.76 -3.25
C PRO A 360 -12.47 -2.11 -4.69
N VAL A 361 -11.47 -2.32 -5.54
CA VAL A 361 -11.66 -2.63 -6.96
C VAL A 361 -10.78 -3.78 -7.40
N THR A 362 -11.25 -4.53 -8.39
CA THR A 362 -10.48 -5.61 -9.01
C THR A 362 -9.94 -5.13 -10.35
N ILE A 363 -8.62 -5.18 -10.51
CA ILE A 363 -7.96 -4.90 -11.79
C ILE A 363 -8.29 -6.02 -12.77
N SER A 364 -8.80 -5.65 -13.94
CA SER A 364 -9.22 -6.59 -14.99
C SER A 364 -8.10 -6.95 -15.96
N ASN A 365 -6.99 -6.21 -15.95
CA ASN A 365 -5.84 -6.52 -16.78
C ASN A 365 -5.15 -7.80 -16.29
N ASN A 366 -5.05 -8.81 -17.17
CA ASN A 366 -4.37 -10.06 -16.87
C ASN A 366 -2.87 -10.05 -17.22
N THR A 367 -2.40 -9.01 -17.90
CA THR A 367 -1.01 -8.86 -18.35
C THR A 367 -0.52 -7.44 -18.09
N TYR A 368 0.77 -7.34 -17.75
CA TYR A 368 1.48 -6.08 -17.60
C TYR A 368 2.84 -6.16 -18.27
N GLU A 369 3.09 -5.27 -19.23
CA GLU A 369 4.37 -5.16 -19.90
C GLU A 369 5.13 -3.95 -19.36
N VAL A 370 6.33 -4.21 -18.82
CA VAL A 370 7.21 -3.15 -18.34
C VAL A 370 7.72 -2.36 -19.54
N GLY A 371 7.24 -1.14 -19.69
CA GLY A 371 7.69 -0.23 -20.73
C GLY A 371 9.13 0.19 -20.46
N ARG A 372 9.93 0.24 -21.52
CA ARG A 372 11.30 0.74 -21.49
C ARG A 372 11.45 1.80 -22.56
N ILE A 373 11.86 3.01 -22.15
CA ILE A 373 11.99 4.16 -23.05
C ILE A 373 12.90 3.82 -24.24
N ARG A 374 14.00 3.09 -23.99
CA ARG A 374 14.97 2.72 -25.03
C ARG A 374 14.37 1.92 -26.19
N TYR A 375 13.28 1.19 -25.97
CA TYR A 375 12.66 0.33 -26.99
C TYR A 375 11.31 0.88 -27.50
N SER A 376 10.85 2.02 -26.98
CA SER A 376 9.59 2.64 -27.40
C SER A 376 9.85 3.79 -28.36
N ASN A 377 9.12 3.81 -29.48
CA ASN A 377 9.16 4.93 -30.44
C ASN A 377 8.27 6.12 -30.02
N GLY A 378 7.95 6.26 -28.73
CA GLY A 378 7.05 7.28 -28.21
C GLY A 378 6.95 7.29 -26.68
N LEU A 379 6.06 8.12 -26.13
CA LEU A 379 5.83 8.19 -24.69
C LEU A 379 5.26 6.86 -24.16
N VAL A 380 5.97 6.24 -23.23
CA VAL A 380 5.52 5.02 -22.55
C VAL A 380 4.34 5.38 -21.64
N ARG A 381 3.16 4.79 -21.90
CA ARG A 381 1.97 4.94 -21.07
C ARG A 381 1.35 3.58 -20.80
N GLN A 382 0.64 3.46 -19.70
CA GLN A 382 -0.05 2.24 -19.29
C GLN A 382 -1.55 2.51 -19.22
N THR A 383 -2.33 1.55 -19.71
CA THR A 383 -3.78 1.57 -19.62
C THR A 383 -4.19 0.59 -18.52
N LEU A 384 -5.02 1.06 -17.60
CA LEU A 384 -5.57 0.24 -16.52
C LEU A 384 -7.08 0.11 -16.73
N GLN A 385 -7.57 -1.11 -16.57
CA GLN A 385 -8.98 -1.45 -16.59
C GLN A 385 -9.34 -2.09 -15.26
N PHE A 386 -10.46 -1.65 -14.69
CA PHE A 386 -10.99 -2.24 -13.46
C PHE A 386 -12.51 -2.29 -13.52
N THR A 387 -13.09 -3.23 -12.79
CA THR A 387 -14.54 -3.40 -12.67
C THR A 387 -15.04 -2.88 -11.33
N ALA A 388 -16.17 -2.19 -11.36
CA ALA A 388 -16.87 -1.72 -10.17
C ALA A 388 -18.38 -1.53 -10.46
N GLU A 389 -19.14 -1.11 -9.45
CA GLU A 389 -20.56 -0.79 -9.63
C GLU A 389 -20.76 0.36 -10.64
N PRO A 390 -21.87 0.38 -11.40
CA PRO A 390 -22.12 1.46 -12.35
C PRO A 390 -22.32 2.84 -11.71
N GLY A 391 -21.94 3.90 -12.43
CA GLY A 391 -22.24 5.28 -12.03
C GLY A 391 -21.34 5.86 -10.93
N LEU A 392 -20.13 5.32 -10.73
CA LEU A 392 -19.18 5.85 -9.77
C LEU A 392 -18.67 7.24 -10.15
N GLN A 393 -18.61 8.14 -9.15
CA GLN A 393 -17.96 9.44 -9.28
C GLN A 393 -16.47 9.32 -8.94
N LEU A 394 -15.68 8.98 -9.95
CA LEU A 394 -14.23 8.77 -9.82
C LEU A 394 -13.40 10.05 -9.93
N ILE A 395 -13.98 11.10 -10.52
CA ILE A 395 -13.24 12.30 -10.83
C ILE A 395 -13.07 13.10 -9.54
N ASN A 396 -11.84 13.16 -9.06
CA ASN A 396 -11.44 14.02 -7.95
C ASN A 396 -11.20 15.43 -8.51
N VAL A 397 -12.28 16.13 -8.86
CA VAL A 397 -12.20 17.50 -9.40
C VAL A 397 -11.94 18.48 -8.27
N VAL A 398 -11.26 19.58 -8.58
CA VAL A 398 -11.28 20.80 -7.78
C VAL A 398 -12.74 21.26 -7.66
N PRO A 399 -13.39 21.22 -6.49
CA PRO A 399 -14.58 22.04 -6.30
C PRO A 399 -14.10 23.49 -6.50
N GLU A 400 -14.86 24.32 -7.22
CA GLU A 400 -14.65 25.77 -7.18
C GLU A 400 -14.82 26.22 -5.72
N LEU A 401 -13.73 26.20 -4.96
CA LEU A 401 -13.73 26.65 -3.58
C LEU A 401 -13.83 28.15 -3.63
N THR A 402 -15.02 28.67 -3.34
CA THR A 402 -15.21 30.03 -2.85
C THR A 402 -14.58 30.13 -1.45
N PHE A 403 -13.26 30.04 -1.40
CA PHE A 403 -12.49 30.29 -0.20
C PHE A 403 -12.63 31.79 0.08
N SER A 404 -13.42 32.16 1.09
CA SER A 404 -13.44 33.51 1.64
C SER A 404 -12.68 33.50 2.97
N PRO A 405 -11.36 33.72 2.96
CA PRO A 405 -10.58 33.79 4.18
C PRO A 405 -10.73 35.16 4.84
N PRO A 406 -10.55 35.23 6.17
CA PRO A 406 -10.61 36.47 6.92
C PRO A 406 -9.46 37.41 6.52
N ASN A 407 -9.82 38.58 5.97
CA ASN A 407 -9.09 39.85 5.93
C ASN A 407 -7.54 39.80 5.93
N ILE A 408 -6.93 39.19 4.92
CA ILE A 408 -5.54 39.48 4.54
C ILE A 408 -5.54 39.86 3.05
N PRO A 409 -4.95 41.00 2.64
CA PRO A 409 -4.90 41.39 1.24
C PRO A 409 -3.89 40.50 0.51
N TYR A 410 -4.38 39.52 -0.25
CA TYR A 410 -3.60 38.83 -1.27
C TYR A 410 -4.39 38.65 -2.56
N VAL A 411 -3.66 38.50 -3.66
CA VAL A 411 -4.17 38.36 -5.02
C VAL A 411 -4.95 37.06 -5.12
N VAL A 412 -6.24 37.18 -5.43
CA VAL A 412 -7.12 36.06 -5.79
C VAL A 412 -6.58 35.46 -7.09
N VAL A 413 -6.14 34.20 -7.04
CA VAL A 413 -5.87 33.41 -8.22
C VAL A 413 -6.75 32.17 -8.10
N ASP A 414 -7.84 32.19 -8.84
CA ASP A 414 -8.83 31.13 -8.91
C ASP A 414 -8.25 29.94 -9.68
N SER A 415 -8.22 28.76 -9.05
CA SER A 415 -7.86 27.42 -9.57
C SER A 415 -6.44 26.87 -9.28
N TYR A 416 -6.40 25.58 -8.94
CA TYR A 416 -5.21 24.75 -8.71
C TYR A 416 -4.70 24.06 -9.99
N CYS A 417 -5.17 24.49 -11.16
CA CYS A 417 -4.77 23.97 -12.46
C CYS A 417 -4.25 25.11 -13.34
N TYR A 418 -3.27 24.80 -14.20
CA TYR A 418 -2.72 25.80 -15.12
C TYR A 418 -3.43 25.79 -16.49
N PRO A 419 -3.60 26.95 -17.15
CA PRO A 419 -4.08 27.03 -18.53
C PRO A 419 -3.05 26.45 -19.52
N GLU A 420 -3.50 26.00 -20.70
CA GLU A 420 -2.76 25.17 -21.66
C GLU A 420 -1.45 25.73 -22.25
N THR A 421 -1.07 26.99 -21.97
CA THR A 421 -0.04 27.70 -22.74
C THR A 421 1.39 27.64 -22.20
N ASP A 422 1.64 27.10 -21.00
CA ASP A 422 2.98 27.12 -20.38
C ASP A 422 3.54 25.70 -20.14
N PHE A 423 4.30 25.19 -21.11
CA PHE A 423 5.13 23.99 -20.94
C PHE A 423 6.56 24.37 -20.54
N PRO A 424 7.07 24.00 -19.35
CA PRO A 424 8.50 23.89 -19.14
C PRO A 424 9.01 22.54 -19.68
N THR A 425 10.09 22.60 -20.46
CA THR A 425 10.86 21.43 -20.91
C THR A 425 11.43 20.66 -19.71
N PHE A 426 11.28 19.35 -19.72
CA PHE A 426 11.72 18.47 -18.63
C PHE A 426 13.23 18.21 -18.73
N GLY A 427 14.00 18.78 -17.81
CA GLY A 427 15.36 18.33 -17.48
C GLY A 427 15.32 17.25 -16.41
N TYR A 428 16.13 16.20 -16.56
CA TYR A 428 16.36 15.18 -15.54
C TYR A 428 17.39 15.70 -14.54
N VAL A 429 17.13 15.59 -13.24
CA VAL A 429 18.05 15.99 -12.17
C VAL A 429 18.38 14.75 -11.36
N GLU A 430 19.64 14.31 -11.36
CA GLU A 430 20.11 13.34 -10.37
C GLU A 430 20.52 14.08 -9.09
N PRO A 431 19.99 13.69 -7.91
CA PRO A 431 20.45 14.26 -6.65
C PRO A 431 21.86 13.74 -6.33
N GLY A 432 22.77 14.64 -5.97
CA GLY A 432 24.09 14.27 -5.45
C GLY A 432 23.99 13.54 -4.10
N ALA A 433 25.07 12.87 -3.71
CA ALA A 433 25.17 12.10 -2.45
C ALA A 433 24.90 12.96 -1.18
N ASP A 434 24.99 14.28 -1.32
CA ASP A 434 24.87 15.25 -0.23
C ASP A 434 23.47 15.89 -0.14
N GLY A 435 22.56 15.52 -1.06
CA GLY A 435 21.19 16.05 -1.11
C GLY A 435 21.03 17.36 -1.90
N ASP A 436 22.10 17.89 -2.47
CA ASP A 436 22.06 19.05 -3.37
C ASP A 436 21.89 18.61 -4.84
N ALA A 437 21.02 19.31 -5.56
CA ALA A 437 20.77 19.10 -6.98
C ALA A 437 21.84 19.83 -7.81
N ILE A 438 22.63 19.09 -8.60
CA ILE A 438 23.51 19.67 -9.62
C ILE A 438 22.76 19.62 -10.95
N ILE A 439 22.54 20.78 -11.56
CA ILE A 439 21.95 20.90 -12.91
C ILE A 439 23.11 20.84 -13.91
N GLU A 440 23.21 19.79 -14.71
CA GLU A 440 23.98 19.84 -15.95
C GLU A 440 23.05 20.31 -17.08
N ASP A 441 23.26 21.54 -17.54
CA ASP A 441 22.61 22.06 -18.75
C ASP A 441 23.24 21.38 -19.98
N GLY A 442 22.50 20.42 -20.55
CA GLY A 442 22.79 19.82 -21.85
C GLY A 442 21.82 20.32 -22.92
N ILE A 443 22.38 20.93 -23.96
CA ILE A 443 21.73 21.44 -25.19
C ILE A 443 20.83 20.40 -25.87
#